data_AF-A0A2V9AB09-F1
#
_entry.id   AF-A0A2V9AB09-F1
#
_cell.length_a   1.000
_cell.length_b   1.000
_cell.length_c   1.000
_cell.angle_alpha   90.00
_cell.angle_beta   90.00
_cell.angle_gamma   90.00
#
_symmetry.space_group_name_H-M   'P 1'
#
loop_
_entity.id
_entity.type
_entity.pdbx_description
1 polymer ?
#
loop_
_entity_poly.entity_id
_entity_poly.type
_entity_poly.pdbx_seq_one_letter_code
_entity_poly.pdbx_strand_id
1 'polypeptide(L)'
;MATTGRLNESILLDTLMNYLVSMARTVESAMNRALDAIVSLDNPRSAALPGEVFLLEPRINEMEIVIDEHAIRLLRQGSFPEDELRLIVAALKLNNDLERIGDLAVNLAERVVSLREMPGAQMPEELAPMASAVRAMVSQSLGALIFRNVEMATTVLESDDVVDQYRDRIFEAQLRRMTKEPDAVSPGLQFVLATRHLERIADHATNIAEDIIFWVRGLDVRHGRLGGLRPEQAVPITTAEANITQNSQASHPNVTPAGNTDIVIFT
;
A
#
# COMPACT_ATOMS: atom_id res chain seq x y z
N MET A 1 -31.15 13.09 26.03
CA MET A 1 -31.20 11.73 25.45
C MET A 1 -30.64 11.68 24.03
N ALA A 2 -31.09 12.52 23.08
CA ALA A 2 -30.54 12.54 21.71
C ALA A 2 -29.03 12.86 21.62
N THR A 3 -28.52 13.77 22.45
CA THR A 3 -27.08 14.14 22.47
C THR A 3 -26.18 13.01 22.96
N THR A 4 -26.65 12.20 23.91
CA THR A 4 -25.90 11.06 24.46
C THR A 4 -25.85 9.89 23.47
N GLY A 5 -26.90 9.70 22.65
CA GLY A 5 -26.92 8.71 21.57
C GLY A 5 -25.84 9.00 20.51
N ARG A 6 -25.79 10.24 20.02
CA ARG A 6 -24.78 10.66 19.03
C ARG A 6 -23.34 10.64 19.53
N LEU A 7 -23.11 10.96 20.81
CA LEU A 7 -21.78 10.83 21.43
C LEU A 7 -21.31 9.37 21.45
N ASN A 8 -22.21 8.43 21.75
CA ASN A 8 -21.88 7.00 21.75
C ASN A 8 -21.60 6.48 20.34
N GLU A 9 -22.37 6.92 19.34
CA GLU A 9 -22.17 6.56 17.92
C GLU A 9 -20.80 7.03 17.40
N SER A 10 -20.42 8.28 17.69
CA SER A 10 -19.10 8.83 17.34
C SER A 10 -17.97 8.00 17.95
N ILE A 11 -18.06 7.65 19.24
CA ILE A 11 -17.04 6.84 19.92
C ILE A 11 -16.89 5.47 19.26
N LEU A 12 -18.00 4.85 18.83
CA LEU A 12 -17.96 3.55 18.18
C LEU A 12 -17.34 3.63 16.77
N LEU A 13 -17.63 4.67 16.01
CA LEU A 13 -17.00 4.91 14.70
C LEU A 13 -15.49 5.19 14.83
N ASP A 14 -15.10 6.01 15.81
CA ASP A 14 -13.68 6.27 16.08
C ASP A 14 -12.96 4.99 16.51
N THR A 15 -13.64 4.13 17.27
CA THR A 15 -13.12 2.80 17.66
C THR A 15 -12.89 1.90 16.44
N LEU A 16 -13.86 1.86 15.50
CA LEU A 16 -13.73 1.11 14.25
C LEU A 16 -12.51 1.59 13.46
N MET A 17 -12.36 2.91 13.30
CA MET A 17 -11.22 3.50 12.61
C MET A 17 -9.88 3.19 13.29
N ASN A 18 -9.84 3.22 14.62
CA ASN A 18 -8.63 2.87 15.36
C ASN A 18 -8.23 1.41 15.17
N TYR A 19 -9.19 0.48 15.14
CA TYR A 19 -8.92 -0.92 14.82
C TYR A 19 -8.38 -1.08 13.40
N LEU A 20 -9.02 -0.44 12.41
CA LEU A 20 -8.59 -0.50 11.03
C LEU A 20 -7.17 0.06 10.83
N VAL A 21 -6.85 1.21 11.44
CA VAL A 21 -5.49 1.79 11.40
C VAL A 21 -4.47 0.90 12.12
N SER A 22 -4.86 0.22 13.21
CA SER A 22 -3.99 -0.73 13.89
C SER A 22 -3.68 -1.95 13.02
N MET A 23 -4.68 -2.50 12.32
CA MET A 23 -4.48 -3.61 11.38
C MET A 23 -3.63 -3.16 10.19
N ALA A 24 -3.93 -2.01 9.59
CA ALA A 24 -3.15 -1.42 8.50
C ALA A 24 -1.66 -1.33 8.81
N ARG A 25 -1.29 -0.81 9.99
CA ARG A 25 0.12 -0.73 10.43
C ARG A 25 0.76 -2.11 10.63
N THR A 26 -0.01 -3.08 11.12
CA THR A 26 0.47 -4.46 11.35
C THR A 26 0.74 -5.15 10.02
N VAL A 27 -0.19 -5.00 9.06
CA VAL A 27 -0.08 -5.50 7.69
C VAL A 27 1.08 -4.83 6.95
N GLU A 28 1.22 -3.49 7.03
CA GLU A 28 2.34 -2.76 6.42
C GLU A 28 3.69 -3.25 6.97
N SER A 29 3.78 -3.50 8.28
CA SER A 29 4.97 -4.08 8.90
C SER A 29 5.26 -5.49 8.38
N ALA A 30 4.26 -6.37 8.29
CA ALA A 30 4.43 -7.73 7.77
C ALA A 30 4.88 -7.72 6.30
N MET A 31 4.21 -6.92 5.46
CA MET A 31 4.58 -6.73 4.06
C MET A 31 6.01 -6.21 3.93
N ASN A 32 6.37 -5.14 4.64
CA ASN A 32 7.72 -4.56 4.57
C ASN A 32 8.82 -5.57 4.93
N ARG A 33 8.59 -6.41 5.96
CA ARG A 33 9.52 -7.49 6.33
C ARG A 33 9.65 -8.53 5.22
N ALA A 34 8.55 -8.93 4.59
CA ALA A 34 8.56 -9.87 3.48
C ALA A 34 9.30 -9.29 2.25
N LEU A 35 9.06 -8.01 1.93
CA LEU A 35 9.75 -7.28 0.86
C LEU A 35 11.26 -7.17 1.12
N ASP A 36 11.64 -6.78 2.35
CA ASP A 36 13.05 -6.69 2.73
C ASP A 36 13.74 -8.06 2.69
N ALA A 37 13.01 -9.13 3.04
CA ALA A 37 13.51 -10.50 3.01
C ALA A 37 13.79 -11.00 1.59
N ILE A 38 12.92 -10.70 0.62
CA ILE A 38 13.13 -11.11 -0.78
C ILE A 38 14.17 -10.24 -1.50
N VAL A 39 14.19 -8.93 -1.24
CA VAL A 39 15.17 -8.00 -1.86
C VAL A 39 16.58 -8.24 -1.33
N SER A 40 16.70 -8.62 -0.05
CA SER A 40 17.98 -8.91 0.61
C SER A 40 18.19 -10.41 0.78
N LEU A 41 17.82 -11.23 -0.22
CA LEU A 41 17.80 -12.70 -0.14
C LEU A 41 19.13 -13.29 0.37
N ASP A 42 20.25 -12.80 -0.18
CA ASP A 42 21.61 -13.28 0.11
C ASP A 42 22.23 -12.63 1.36
N ASN A 43 21.52 -11.71 2.02
CA ASN A 43 22.04 -11.00 3.18
C ASN A 43 21.71 -11.75 4.47
N PRO A 44 22.70 -12.24 5.25
CA PRO A 44 22.43 -12.95 6.50
C PRO A 44 21.64 -12.14 7.54
N ARG A 45 21.66 -10.80 7.45
CA ARG A 45 20.88 -9.93 8.35
C ARG A 45 19.38 -9.99 8.11
N SER A 46 18.94 -10.40 6.91
CA SER A 46 17.53 -10.58 6.59
C SER A 46 17.01 -11.96 7.02
N ALA A 47 17.87 -12.81 7.61
CA ALA A 47 17.57 -14.22 7.90
C ALA A 47 16.28 -14.41 8.72
N ALA A 48 16.07 -13.57 9.73
CA ALA A 48 14.94 -13.66 10.65
C ALA A 48 13.61 -13.12 10.09
N LEU A 49 13.65 -12.30 9.04
CA LEU A 49 12.48 -11.55 8.57
C LEU A 49 11.27 -12.44 8.18
N PRO A 50 11.42 -13.59 7.47
CA PRO A 50 10.28 -14.47 7.20
C PRO A 50 9.60 -14.98 8.47
N GLY A 51 10.38 -15.38 9.48
CA GLY A 51 9.83 -15.83 10.77
C GLY A 51 9.07 -14.73 11.49
N GLU A 52 9.53 -13.49 11.39
CA GLU A 52 8.83 -12.34 11.93
C GLU A 52 7.49 -12.04 11.23
N VAL A 53 7.38 -12.34 9.92
CA VAL A 53 6.10 -12.24 9.19
C VAL A 53 5.12 -13.28 9.72
N PHE A 54 5.55 -14.54 9.89
CA PHE A 54 4.70 -15.61 10.40
C PHE A 54 4.18 -15.33 11.82
N LEU A 55 4.94 -14.60 12.64
CA LEU A 55 4.49 -14.20 13.98
C LEU A 55 3.41 -13.11 13.96
N LEU A 56 3.27 -12.36 12.87
CA LEU A 56 2.26 -11.29 12.73
C LEU A 56 0.93 -11.82 12.17
N GLU A 57 0.93 -12.92 11.42
CA GLU A 57 -0.26 -13.46 10.75
C GLU A 57 -1.43 -13.77 11.70
N PRO A 58 -1.24 -14.50 12.83
CA PRO A 58 -2.36 -14.77 13.75
C PRO A 58 -2.98 -13.49 14.30
N ARG A 59 -2.17 -12.46 14.52
CA ARG A 59 -2.62 -11.17 15.01
C ARG A 59 -3.43 -10.41 13.96
N ILE A 60 -3.07 -10.49 12.68
CA ILE A 60 -3.83 -9.88 11.58
C ILE A 60 -5.22 -10.54 11.50
N ASN A 61 -5.28 -11.88 11.56
CA ASN A 61 -6.54 -12.64 11.54
C ASN A 61 -7.44 -12.30 12.73
N GLU A 62 -6.87 -12.15 13.93
CA GLU A 62 -7.64 -11.71 15.11
C GLU A 62 -8.20 -10.29 14.93
N MET A 63 -7.42 -9.36 14.37
CA MET A 63 -7.89 -8.00 14.11
C MET A 63 -9.03 -7.98 13.09
N GLU A 64 -8.96 -8.82 12.06
CA GLU A 64 -10.00 -8.95 11.03
C GLU A 64 -11.34 -9.28 11.69
N ILE A 65 -11.38 -10.32 12.52
CA ILE A 65 -12.59 -10.76 13.23
C ILE A 65 -13.15 -9.63 14.11
N VAL A 66 -12.29 -8.95 14.87
CA VAL A 66 -12.70 -7.86 15.76
C VAL A 66 -13.31 -6.68 14.98
N ILE A 67 -12.73 -6.33 13.83
CA ILE A 67 -13.23 -5.25 12.97
C ILE A 67 -14.59 -5.62 12.39
N ASP A 68 -14.76 -6.85 11.88
CA ASP A 68 -16.01 -7.34 11.31
C ASP A 68 -17.15 -7.35 12.35
N GLU A 69 -16.89 -7.91 13.54
CA GLU A 69 -17.86 -7.95 14.63
C GLU A 69 -18.30 -6.53 15.05
N HIS A 70 -17.35 -5.60 15.11
CA HIS A 70 -17.62 -4.21 15.51
C HIS A 70 -18.39 -3.45 14.42
N ALA A 71 -18.06 -3.64 13.15
CA ALA A 71 -18.79 -3.07 12.02
C ALA A 71 -20.24 -3.62 11.93
N ILE A 72 -20.45 -4.93 12.12
CA ILE A 72 -21.79 -5.53 12.16
C ILE A 72 -22.59 -4.97 13.34
N ARG A 73 -21.96 -4.79 14.51
CA ARG A 73 -22.60 -4.20 15.67
C ARG A 73 -23.06 -2.77 15.41
N LEU A 74 -22.26 -1.97 14.71
CA LEU A 74 -22.63 -0.63 14.26
C LEU A 74 -23.85 -0.72 13.31
N LEU A 75 -23.79 -1.51 12.24
CA LEU A 75 -24.91 -1.64 11.29
C LEU A 75 -26.23 -2.02 11.97
N ARG A 76 -26.19 -2.89 12.98
CA ARG A 76 -27.38 -3.29 13.75
C ARG A 76 -28.04 -2.15 14.54
N GLN A 77 -27.32 -1.08 14.89
CA GLN A 77 -27.90 0.07 15.60
C GLN A 77 -28.76 0.96 14.68
N GLY A 78 -28.54 0.91 13.37
CA GLY A 78 -29.49 1.38 12.35
C GLY A 78 -29.76 2.88 12.24
N SER A 79 -28.98 3.75 12.89
CA SER A 79 -29.24 5.21 12.96
C SER A 79 -28.08 6.08 12.45
N PHE A 80 -27.34 5.64 11.43
CA PHE A 80 -26.21 6.38 10.87
C PHE A 80 -26.62 7.22 9.65
N PRO A 81 -26.13 8.48 9.52
CA PRO A 81 -26.10 9.21 8.27
C PRO A 81 -25.41 8.45 7.14
N GLU A 82 -25.64 8.87 5.89
CA GLU A 82 -25.13 8.17 4.71
C GLU A 82 -23.60 8.07 4.66
N ASP A 83 -22.89 9.14 5.01
CA ASP A 83 -21.42 9.19 5.03
C ASP A 83 -20.82 8.24 6.10
N GLU A 84 -21.48 8.11 7.24
CA GLU A 84 -21.11 7.15 8.29
C GLU A 84 -21.45 5.70 7.88
N LEU A 85 -22.54 5.47 7.14
CA LEU A 85 -22.82 4.16 6.54
C LEU A 85 -21.77 3.79 5.50
N ARG A 86 -21.35 4.75 4.65
CA ARG A 86 -20.25 4.54 3.69
C ARG A 86 -18.96 4.18 4.42
N LEU A 87 -18.67 4.83 5.55
CA LEU A 87 -17.51 4.49 6.38
C LEU A 87 -17.57 3.03 6.86
N ILE A 88 -18.70 2.60 7.42
CA ILE A 88 -18.82 1.24 7.96
C ILE A 88 -18.69 0.20 6.84
N VAL A 89 -19.30 0.45 5.68
CA VAL A 89 -19.18 -0.44 4.51
C VAL A 89 -17.75 -0.47 3.97
N ALA A 90 -17.11 0.70 3.83
CA ALA A 90 -15.72 0.77 3.41
C ALA A 90 -14.80 0.04 4.39
N ALA A 91 -15.02 0.19 5.71
CA ALA A 91 -14.22 -0.48 6.72
C ALA A 91 -14.25 -2.01 6.57
N LEU A 92 -15.41 -2.62 6.28
CA LEU A 92 -15.51 -4.07 6.02
C LEU A 92 -14.71 -4.50 4.79
N LYS A 93 -14.75 -3.70 3.72
CA LYS A 93 -14.00 -4.02 2.49
C LYS A 93 -12.50 -3.86 2.69
N LEU A 94 -12.09 -2.74 3.28
CA LEU A 94 -10.72 -2.43 3.65
C LEU A 94 -10.15 -3.50 4.60
N ASN A 95 -10.94 -4.01 5.54
CA ASN A 95 -10.56 -5.10 6.44
C ASN A 95 -10.13 -6.35 5.65
N ASN A 96 -10.96 -6.79 4.70
CA ASN A 96 -10.64 -7.91 3.82
C ASN A 96 -9.41 -7.64 2.94
N ASP A 97 -9.29 -6.47 2.30
CA ASP A 97 -8.09 -6.18 1.49
C ASP A 97 -6.81 -6.14 2.33
N LEU A 98 -6.88 -5.67 3.58
CA LEU A 98 -5.75 -5.70 4.52
C LEU A 98 -5.36 -7.13 4.92
N GLU A 99 -6.33 -8.00 5.22
CA GLU A 99 -6.07 -9.42 5.48
C GLU A 99 -5.37 -10.07 4.29
N ARG A 100 -5.87 -9.81 3.07
CA ARG A 100 -5.29 -10.36 1.84
C ARG A 100 -3.84 -9.93 1.61
N ILE A 101 -3.49 -8.68 1.91
CA ILE A 101 -2.10 -8.23 1.86
C ILE A 101 -1.26 -8.97 2.91
N GLY A 102 -1.80 -9.18 4.11
CA GLY A 102 -1.16 -9.99 5.16
C GLY A 102 -0.86 -11.42 4.70
N ASP A 103 -1.85 -12.10 4.13
CA ASP A 103 -1.72 -13.44 3.53
C ASP A 103 -0.66 -13.48 2.43
N LEU A 104 -0.67 -12.50 1.53
CA LEU A 104 0.31 -12.42 0.45
C LEU A 104 1.73 -12.16 0.97
N ALA A 105 1.88 -11.41 2.07
CA ALA A 105 3.16 -11.24 2.74
C ALA A 105 3.68 -12.56 3.33
N VAL A 106 2.80 -13.38 3.92
CA VAL A 106 3.14 -14.74 4.40
C VAL A 106 3.59 -15.62 3.24
N ASN A 107 2.81 -15.66 2.15
CA ASN A 107 3.17 -16.42 0.96
C ASN A 107 4.54 -16.01 0.42
N LEU A 108 4.83 -14.70 0.34
CA LEU A 108 6.12 -14.17 -0.07
C LEU A 108 7.25 -14.60 0.89
N ALA A 109 7.01 -14.53 2.21
CA ALA A 109 7.97 -14.98 3.22
C ALA A 109 8.30 -16.48 3.09
N GLU A 110 7.32 -17.33 2.79
CA GLU A 110 7.56 -18.74 2.50
C GLU A 110 8.42 -18.94 1.25
N ARG A 111 8.22 -18.12 0.20
CA ARG A 111 9.06 -18.16 -1.01
C ARG A 111 10.50 -17.81 -0.68
N VAL A 112 10.73 -16.83 0.18
CA VAL A 112 12.07 -16.47 0.66
C VAL A 112 12.74 -17.64 1.38
N VAL A 113 12.01 -18.32 2.27
CA VAL A 113 12.54 -19.49 2.98
C VAL A 113 12.97 -20.57 1.98
N SER A 114 12.10 -20.90 1.01
CA SER A 114 12.43 -21.88 -0.03
C SER A 114 13.63 -21.46 -0.90
N LEU A 115 13.68 -20.19 -1.32
CA LEU A 115 14.73 -19.66 -2.19
C LEU A 115 16.12 -19.72 -1.54
N ARG A 116 16.23 -19.50 -0.23
CA ARG A 116 17.52 -19.55 0.50
C ARG A 116 18.12 -20.94 0.55
N GLU A 117 17.29 -21.98 0.41
CA GLU A 117 17.74 -23.37 0.38
C GLU A 117 18.09 -23.85 -1.04
N MET A 118 17.78 -23.04 -2.06
CA MET A 118 17.97 -23.39 -3.47
C MET A 118 19.31 -22.88 -4.01
N PRO A 119 20.22 -23.78 -4.45
CA PRO A 119 21.42 -23.38 -5.16
C PRO A 119 21.07 -22.59 -6.43
N GLY A 120 21.84 -21.53 -6.72
CA GLY A 120 21.64 -20.73 -7.94
C GLY A 120 20.42 -19.81 -7.91
N ALA A 121 19.78 -19.62 -6.74
CA ALA A 121 18.80 -18.56 -6.55
C ALA A 121 19.47 -17.20 -6.79
N GLN A 122 19.17 -16.58 -7.93
CA GLN A 122 19.64 -15.25 -8.30
C GLN A 122 18.43 -14.38 -8.53
N MET A 123 18.33 -13.31 -7.74
CA MET A 123 17.24 -12.36 -7.79
C MET A 123 17.17 -11.69 -9.17
N PRO A 124 15.98 -11.62 -9.82
CA PRO A 124 15.79 -10.82 -11.02
C PRO A 124 16.05 -9.34 -10.74
N GLU A 125 16.72 -8.65 -11.68
CA GLU A 125 17.09 -7.23 -11.56
C GLU A 125 15.88 -6.32 -11.28
N GLU A 126 14.76 -6.60 -11.95
CA GLU A 126 13.53 -5.82 -11.86
C GLU A 126 12.70 -6.10 -10.59
N LEU A 127 13.09 -7.08 -9.75
CA LEU A 127 12.34 -7.41 -8.55
C LEU A 127 12.44 -6.33 -7.47
N ALA A 128 13.63 -5.76 -7.27
CA ALA A 128 13.85 -4.70 -6.30
C ALA A 128 13.06 -3.42 -6.62
N PRO A 129 13.06 -2.88 -7.86
CA PRO A 129 12.23 -1.74 -8.19
C PRO A 129 10.72 -2.06 -8.12
N MET A 130 10.29 -3.27 -8.50
CA MET A 130 8.89 -3.70 -8.28
C MET A 130 8.50 -3.67 -6.80
N ALA A 131 9.34 -4.24 -5.93
CA ALA A 131 9.11 -4.23 -4.49
C ALA A 131 9.03 -2.80 -3.91
N SER A 132 9.83 -1.86 -4.45
CA SER A 132 9.75 -0.45 -4.07
C SER A 132 8.44 0.21 -4.54
N ALA A 133 7.96 -0.10 -5.75
CA ALA A 133 6.69 0.41 -6.26
C ALA A 133 5.51 -0.10 -5.44
N VAL A 134 5.45 -1.41 -5.17
CA VAL A 134 4.42 -2.03 -4.32
C VAL A 134 4.40 -1.42 -2.92
N ARG A 135 5.59 -1.22 -2.31
CA ARG A 135 5.70 -0.55 -1.02
C ARG A 135 5.12 0.86 -1.04
N ALA A 136 5.42 1.63 -2.09
CA ALA A 136 4.91 2.98 -2.23
C ALA A 136 3.39 2.99 -2.38
N MET A 137 2.81 2.11 -3.22
CA MET A 137 1.37 2.00 -3.42
C MET A 137 0.63 1.67 -2.13
N VAL A 138 1.11 0.68 -1.36
CA VAL A 138 0.50 0.34 -0.07
C VAL A 138 0.65 1.48 0.93
N SER A 139 1.83 2.07 1.08
CA SER A 139 2.03 3.16 2.04
C SER A 139 1.17 4.40 1.69
N GLN A 140 1.02 4.70 0.40
CA GLN A 140 0.14 5.77 -0.07
C GLN A 140 -1.34 5.46 0.15
N SER A 141 -1.79 4.22 -0.09
CA SER A 141 -3.19 3.83 0.13
C SER A 141 -3.55 3.87 1.62
N LEU A 142 -2.64 3.45 2.50
CA LEU A 142 -2.81 3.57 3.95
C LEU A 142 -2.72 5.03 4.43
N GLY A 143 -1.87 5.84 3.82
CA GLY A 143 -1.86 7.29 4.04
C GLY A 143 -3.19 7.94 3.65
N ALA A 144 -3.76 7.55 2.51
CA ALA A 144 -5.08 8.00 2.07
C ALA A 144 -6.17 7.63 3.08
N LEU A 145 -6.10 6.43 3.68
CA LEU A 145 -7.02 5.99 4.73
C LEU A 145 -6.91 6.88 5.98
N ILE A 146 -5.69 7.07 6.49
CA ILE A 146 -5.42 7.80 7.75
C ILE A 146 -5.81 9.27 7.62
N PHE A 147 -5.45 9.91 6.50
CA PHE A 147 -5.67 11.34 6.27
C PHE A 147 -6.98 11.64 5.52
N ARG A 148 -7.76 10.61 5.17
CA ARG A 148 -8.97 10.74 4.32
C ARG A 148 -8.68 11.50 3.02
N ASN A 149 -7.53 11.23 2.43
CA ASN A 149 -6.99 12.00 1.31
C ASN A 149 -7.26 11.30 -0.02
N VAL A 150 -8.18 11.88 -0.80
CA VAL A 150 -8.57 11.34 -2.13
C VAL A 150 -7.49 11.53 -3.19
N GLU A 151 -6.66 12.56 -3.10
CA GLU A 151 -5.57 12.77 -4.05
C GLU A 151 -4.51 11.67 -3.91
N MET A 152 -4.19 11.30 -2.67
CA MET A 152 -3.32 10.15 -2.39
C MET A 152 -3.91 8.85 -2.94
N ALA A 153 -5.21 8.60 -2.72
CA ALA A 153 -5.88 7.44 -3.29
C ALA A 153 -5.85 7.44 -4.83
N THR A 154 -6.07 8.59 -5.46
CA THR A 154 -6.03 8.73 -6.92
C THR A 154 -4.63 8.41 -7.47
N THR A 155 -3.58 8.87 -6.78
CA THR A 155 -2.19 8.57 -7.16
C THR A 155 -1.87 7.08 -7.14
N VAL A 156 -2.48 6.32 -6.21
CA VAL A 156 -2.32 4.86 -6.15
C VAL A 156 -2.90 4.21 -7.41
N LEU A 157 -4.10 4.63 -7.83
CA LEU A 157 -4.74 4.09 -9.04
C LEU A 157 -3.91 4.34 -10.31
N GLU A 158 -3.21 5.47 -10.38
CA GLU A 158 -2.33 5.82 -11.50
C GLU A 158 -1.00 5.04 -11.50
N SER A 159 -0.66 4.40 -10.39
CA SER A 159 0.62 3.70 -10.19
C SER A 159 0.58 2.20 -10.53
N ASP A 160 -0.60 1.64 -10.74
CA ASP A 160 -0.82 0.19 -10.95
C ASP A 160 -0.11 -0.35 -12.20
N ASP A 161 -0.22 0.38 -13.32
CA ASP A 161 0.42 0.06 -14.61
C ASP A 161 1.95 -0.13 -14.48
N VAL A 162 2.58 0.48 -13.48
CA VAL A 162 4.03 0.36 -13.25
C VAL A 162 4.39 -1.03 -12.72
N VAL A 163 3.58 -1.60 -11.82
CA VAL A 163 3.80 -2.92 -11.23
C VAL A 163 3.62 -4.01 -12.29
N ASP A 164 2.60 -3.87 -13.14
CA ASP A 164 2.36 -4.74 -14.30
C ASP A 164 3.56 -4.80 -15.25
N GLN A 165 4.16 -3.65 -15.57
CA GLN A 165 5.34 -3.60 -16.42
C GLN A 165 6.54 -4.33 -15.81
N TYR A 166 6.76 -4.21 -14.50
CA TYR A 166 7.82 -4.96 -13.82
C TYR A 166 7.55 -6.46 -13.83
N ARG A 167 6.31 -6.88 -13.54
CA ARG A 167 5.88 -8.28 -13.59
C ARG A 167 6.24 -8.91 -14.93
N ASP A 168 5.87 -8.26 -16.03
CA ASP A 168 6.09 -8.77 -17.38
C ASP A 168 7.57 -8.92 -17.70
N ARG A 169 8.39 -7.93 -17.32
CA ARG A 169 9.86 -7.99 -17.51
C ARG A 169 10.49 -9.11 -16.70
N ILE A 170 10.07 -9.30 -15.45
CA ILE A 170 10.59 -10.38 -14.60
C ILE A 170 10.20 -11.74 -15.18
N PHE A 171 8.93 -11.91 -15.60
CA PHE A 171 8.45 -13.15 -16.20
C PHE A 171 9.27 -13.51 -17.45
N GLU A 172 9.45 -12.56 -18.35
CA GLU A 172 10.24 -12.71 -19.57
C GLU A 172 11.72 -13.03 -19.29
N ALA A 173 12.32 -12.38 -18.29
CA ALA A 173 13.69 -12.66 -17.88
C ALA A 173 13.84 -14.08 -17.30
N GLN A 174 12.92 -14.51 -16.43
CA GLN A 174 12.95 -15.84 -15.86
C GLN A 174 12.69 -16.91 -16.92
N LEU A 175 11.74 -16.72 -17.83
CA LEU A 175 11.47 -17.65 -18.92
C LEU A 175 12.72 -17.89 -19.78
N ARG A 176 13.41 -16.81 -20.17
CA ARG A 176 14.67 -16.90 -20.92
C ARG A 176 15.76 -17.63 -20.15
N ARG A 177 15.90 -17.38 -18.84
CA ARG A 177 16.90 -18.04 -18.00
C ARG A 177 16.62 -19.53 -17.85
N MET A 178 15.39 -19.90 -17.48
CA MET A 178 14.97 -21.29 -17.31
C MET A 178 15.08 -22.11 -18.60
N THR A 179 14.94 -21.48 -19.77
CA THR A 179 15.16 -22.15 -21.06
C THR A 179 16.63 -22.48 -21.34
N LYS A 180 17.56 -21.65 -20.84
CA LYS A 180 19.01 -21.82 -21.06
C LYS A 180 19.68 -22.68 -19.98
N GLU A 181 19.17 -22.62 -18.75
CA GLU A 181 19.77 -23.23 -17.57
C GLU A 181 18.73 -24.11 -16.86
N PRO A 182 18.75 -25.44 -17.05
CA PRO A 182 17.78 -26.34 -16.42
C PRO A 182 17.78 -26.25 -14.88
N ASP A 183 18.94 -26.03 -14.26
CA ASP A 183 19.06 -25.87 -12.80
C ASP A 183 18.40 -24.57 -12.29
N ALA A 184 18.16 -23.59 -13.17
CA ALA A 184 17.48 -22.35 -12.82
C ALA A 184 15.94 -22.48 -12.80
N VAL A 185 15.37 -23.61 -13.23
CA VAL A 185 13.91 -23.80 -13.31
C VAL A 185 13.24 -23.68 -11.93
N SER A 186 13.76 -24.40 -10.93
CA SER A 186 13.21 -24.38 -9.58
C SER A 186 13.24 -22.99 -8.94
N PRO A 187 14.40 -22.31 -8.81
CA PRO A 187 14.44 -20.96 -8.26
C PRO A 187 13.71 -19.94 -9.14
N GLY A 188 13.75 -20.09 -10.47
CA GLY A 188 13.03 -19.21 -11.39
C GLY A 188 11.52 -19.24 -11.18
N LEU A 189 10.94 -20.43 -10.96
CA LEU A 189 9.53 -20.58 -10.62
C LEU A 189 9.18 -19.89 -9.29
N GLN A 190 10.05 -19.97 -8.29
CA GLN A 190 9.84 -19.28 -7.01
C GLN A 190 9.82 -17.76 -7.19
N PHE A 191 10.69 -17.20 -8.03
CA PHE A 191 10.65 -15.77 -8.35
C PHE A 191 9.41 -15.36 -9.15
N VAL A 192 8.93 -16.20 -10.07
CA VAL A 192 7.67 -15.94 -10.79
C VAL A 192 6.49 -15.90 -9.81
N LEU A 193 6.42 -16.83 -8.85
CA LEU A 193 5.39 -16.84 -7.82
C LEU A 193 5.51 -15.62 -6.89
N ALA A 194 6.71 -15.28 -6.44
CA ALA A 194 6.96 -14.07 -5.65
C ALA A 194 6.49 -12.81 -6.38
N THR A 195 6.81 -12.69 -7.67
CA THR A 195 6.39 -11.58 -8.54
C THR A 195 4.86 -11.49 -8.62
N ARG A 196 4.17 -12.62 -8.76
CA ARG A 196 2.70 -12.65 -8.73
C ARG A 196 2.13 -12.22 -7.38
N HIS A 197 2.76 -12.57 -6.26
CA HIS A 197 2.31 -12.09 -4.96
C HIS A 197 2.46 -10.57 -4.83
N LEU A 198 3.54 -10.00 -5.37
CA LEU A 198 3.77 -8.55 -5.40
C LEU A 198 2.70 -7.81 -6.22
N GLU A 199 2.36 -8.32 -7.41
CA GLU A 199 1.28 -7.76 -8.23
C GLU A 199 -0.06 -7.80 -7.49
N ARG A 200 -0.44 -8.94 -6.91
CA ARG A 200 -1.68 -9.02 -6.11
C ARG A 200 -1.70 -8.08 -4.91
N ILE A 201 -0.56 -7.78 -4.28
CA ILE A 201 -0.49 -6.77 -3.21
C ILE A 201 -0.79 -5.36 -3.78
N ALA A 202 -0.28 -5.05 -4.98
CA ALA A 202 -0.61 -3.80 -5.67
C ALA A 202 -2.11 -3.71 -6.01
N ASP A 203 -2.72 -4.80 -6.50
CA ASP A 203 -4.16 -4.86 -6.76
C ASP A 203 -4.98 -4.53 -5.49
N HIS A 204 -4.61 -5.11 -4.34
CA HIS A 204 -5.28 -4.82 -3.08
C HIS A 204 -5.04 -3.37 -2.61
N ALA A 205 -3.88 -2.78 -2.90
CA ALA A 205 -3.65 -1.36 -2.65
C ALA A 205 -4.57 -0.46 -3.51
N THR A 206 -4.79 -0.84 -4.77
CA THR A 206 -5.74 -0.19 -5.68
C THR A 206 -7.17 -0.31 -5.15
N ASN A 207 -7.61 -1.50 -4.73
CA ASN A 207 -8.94 -1.69 -4.10
C ASN A 207 -9.13 -0.79 -2.87
N ILE A 208 -8.12 -0.73 -2.00
CA ILE A 208 -8.13 0.15 -0.81
C ILE A 208 -8.33 1.60 -1.23
N ALA A 209 -7.60 2.07 -2.24
CA ALA A 209 -7.72 3.42 -2.75
C ALA A 209 -9.12 3.71 -3.32
N GLU A 210 -9.69 2.78 -4.10
CA GLU A 210 -11.05 2.88 -4.63
C GLU A 210 -12.08 3.00 -3.50
N ASP A 211 -11.94 2.22 -2.43
CA ASP A 211 -12.85 2.24 -1.28
C ASP A 211 -12.76 3.49 -0.43
N ILE A 212 -11.57 4.09 -0.34
CA ILE A 212 -11.39 5.41 0.28
C ILE A 212 -12.09 6.48 -0.55
N ILE A 213 -12.00 6.43 -1.88
CA ILE A 213 -12.69 7.39 -2.76
C ILE A 213 -14.20 7.23 -2.63
N PHE A 214 -14.69 6.00 -2.60
CA PHE A 214 -16.11 5.71 -2.36
C PHE A 214 -16.56 6.26 -1.01
N TRP A 215 -15.80 6.02 0.06
CA TRP A 215 -16.14 6.53 1.38
C TRP A 215 -16.23 8.06 1.40
N VAL A 216 -15.17 8.73 0.95
CA VAL A 216 -15.03 10.19 1.09
C VAL A 216 -15.93 10.95 0.11
N ARG A 217 -16.04 10.51 -1.15
CA ARG A 217 -16.77 11.24 -2.20
C ARG A 217 -18.12 10.62 -2.56
N GLY A 218 -18.42 9.39 -2.13
CA GLY A 218 -19.59 8.64 -2.58
C GLY A 218 -19.50 8.19 -4.04
N LEU A 219 -18.30 8.23 -4.64
CA LEU A 219 -18.08 7.91 -6.06
C LEU A 219 -17.56 6.48 -6.22
N ASP A 220 -18.22 5.71 -7.08
CA ASP A 220 -17.73 4.40 -7.50
C ASP A 220 -16.79 4.55 -8.70
N VAL A 221 -15.48 4.50 -8.45
CA VAL A 221 -14.44 4.66 -9.48
C VAL A 221 -13.95 3.34 -10.09
N ARG A 222 -14.51 2.21 -9.65
CA ARG A 222 -14.11 0.86 -10.09
C ARG A 222 -14.21 0.69 -11.60
N HIS A 223 -13.27 -0.07 -12.18
CA HIS A 223 -13.22 -0.37 -13.62
C HIS A 223 -13.24 0.88 -14.53
N GLY A 224 -12.63 2.00 -14.11
CA GLY A 224 -12.58 3.22 -14.93
C GLY A 224 -13.93 3.94 -15.09
N ARG A 225 -14.89 3.72 -14.18
CA ARG A 225 -16.24 4.32 -14.23
C ARG A 225 -16.29 5.84 -14.10
N LEU A 226 -15.16 6.52 -13.93
CA LEU A 226 -15.06 7.98 -14.01
C LEU A 226 -15.62 8.56 -15.32
N GLY A 227 -15.65 7.77 -16.42
CA GLY A 227 -16.25 8.17 -17.70
C GLY A 227 -17.79 8.23 -17.73
N GLY A 228 -18.50 7.80 -16.68
CA GLY A 228 -19.97 7.73 -16.63
C GLY A 228 -20.66 8.84 -15.82
N LEU A 229 -19.90 9.74 -15.20
CA LEU A 229 -20.46 10.81 -14.38
C LEU A 229 -21.11 11.88 -15.27
N ARG A 230 -22.40 12.16 -15.02
CA ARG A 230 -23.07 13.33 -15.61
C ARG A 230 -22.42 14.60 -15.03
N PRO A 231 -22.27 15.68 -15.80
CA PRO A 231 -21.62 16.93 -15.35
C PRO A 231 -22.18 17.50 -14.04
N GLU A 232 -23.43 17.17 -13.69
CA GLU A 232 -24.13 17.63 -12.49
C GLU A 232 -23.70 16.92 -11.19
N GLN A 233 -22.94 15.81 -11.28
CA GLN A 233 -22.41 15.07 -10.12
C GLN A 233 -20.92 15.31 -9.87
N ALA A 234 -20.25 16.06 -10.75
CA ALA A 234 -18.91 16.56 -10.52
C ALA A 234 -19.01 17.77 -9.59
N VAL A 235 -18.78 17.56 -8.29
CA VAL A 235 -18.57 18.68 -7.37
C VAL A 235 -17.32 19.42 -7.84
N PRO A 236 -17.38 20.74 -8.12
CA PRO A 236 -16.22 21.46 -8.60
C PRO A 236 -15.13 21.42 -7.53
N ILE A 237 -13.90 21.09 -7.94
CA ILE A 237 -12.70 21.32 -7.14
C ILE A 237 -12.69 22.82 -6.85
N THR A 238 -13.09 23.21 -5.64
CA THR A 238 -13.11 24.61 -5.25
C THR A 238 -11.69 25.14 -5.27
N THR A 239 -11.49 26.25 -5.97
CA THR A 239 -10.23 26.95 -6.27
C THR A 239 -9.41 27.40 -5.04
N ALA A 240 -9.77 26.97 -3.83
CA ALA A 240 -9.06 27.25 -2.58
C ALA A 240 -7.92 26.26 -2.29
N GLU A 241 -7.94 25.04 -2.83
CA GLU A 241 -6.93 24.00 -2.54
C GLU A 241 -5.75 23.99 -3.52
N ALA A 242 -5.88 24.67 -4.67
CA ALA A 242 -4.83 24.77 -5.69
C ALA A 242 -3.62 25.66 -5.29
N ASN A 243 -3.71 26.41 -4.18
CA ASN A 243 -2.67 27.35 -3.77
C ASN A 243 -1.66 26.80 -2.74
N ILE A 244 -1.79 25.54 -2.30
CA ILE A 244 -0.81 24.93 -1.39
C ILE A 244 0.40 24.33 -2.14
N THR A 245 0.26 24.04 -3.44
CA THR A 245 1.31 23.40 -4.24
C THR A 245 2.28 24.40 -4.92
N GLN A 246 2.01 25.72 -4.91
CA GLN A 246 2.87 26.73 -5.56
C GLN A 246 3.88 27.43 -4.64
N ASN A 247 3.85 27.20 -3.32
CA ASN A 247 4.69 27.97 -2.38
C ASN A 247 5.96 27.25 -1.87
N SER A 248 6.33 26.10 -2.45
CA SER A 248 7.59 25.39 -2.13
C SER A 248 8.72 25.60 -3.14
N GLN A 249 8.53 26.42 -4.18
CA GLN A 249 9.55 26.73 -5.20
C GLN A 249 9.86 28.23 -5.31
N ALA A 250 10.13 28.90 -4.19
CA ALA A 250 10.71 30.25 -4.23
C ALA A 250 11.56 30.52 -3.00
N SER A 251 12.83 30.09 -3.00
CA SER A 251 13.93 30.67 -2.19
C SER A 251 15.28 30.06 -2.58
N HIS A 252 15.83 30.45 -3.73
CA HIS A 252 17.28 30.43 -3.94
C HIS A 252 17.71 31.84 -4.36
N PRO A 253 18.47 32.58 -3.55
CA PRO A 253 19.07 33.81 -4.01
C PRO A 253 20.29 33.49 -4.86
N ASN A 254 20.27 34.04 -6.07
CA ASN A 254 21.38 34.18 -7.01
C ASN A 254 22.67 34.61 -6.30
N VAL A 255 23.76 33.85 -6.49
CA VAL A 255 25.13 34.33 -6.28
C VAL A 255 25.86 34.25 -7.61
N THR A 256 26.13 35.42 -8.20
CA THR A 256 26.95 35.58 -9.41
C THR A 256 28.42 35.80 -9.01
N PRO A 257 29.41 35.36 -9.80
CA PRO A 257 30.81 35.32 -9.38
C PRO A 257 31.63 36.53 -9.90
N ALA A 258 32.41 37.13 -9.00
CA ALA A 258 33.59 37.96 -9.24
C ALA A 258 34.21 38.20 -7.85
N GLY A 259 35.50 38.12 -7.54
CA GLY A 259 36.72 38.29 -8.31
C GLY A 259 37.77 38.74 -7.28
N ASN A 260 38.83 37.96 -7.13
CA ASN A 260 40.19 38.29 -6.70
C ASN A 260 40.42 39.36 -5.59
N THR A 261 40.93 38.94 -4.42
CA THR A 261 42.03 39.66 -3.75
C THR A 261 42.79 38.73 -2.79
N ASP A 262 44.12 38.79 -2.88
CA ASP A 262 45.12 38.20 -1.99
C ASP A 262 44.91 38.52 -0.50
N ILE A 263 45.41 37.66 0.39
CA ILE A 263 46.40 37.98 1.46
C ILE A 263 46.53 36.83 2.51
N VAL A 264 47.72 36.22 2.52
CA VAL A 264 48.63 35.90 3.65
C VAL A 264 48.14 35.11 4.89
N ILE A 265 48.64 33.86 4.98
CA ILE A 265 49.39 33.17 6.08
C ILE A 265 49.17 33.65 7.53
N PHE A 266 48.87 32.73 8.46
CA PHE A 266 49.73 32.38 9.61
C PHE A 266 49.30 31.07 10.30
N THR A 267 50.27 30.14 10.36
CA THR A 267 50.48 28.95 11.24
C THR A 267 49.33 28.01 11.56
#